data_AF-A0A1Q7FY30-F1
#
_entry.id   AF-A0A1Q7FY30-F1
#
_cell.length_a   1.000
_cell.length_b   1.000
_cell.length_c   1.000
_cell.angle_alpha   90.00
_cell.angle_beta   90.00
_cell.angle_gamma   90.00
#
_symmetry.space_group_name_H-M   'P 1'
#
loop_
_entity.id
_entity.type
_entity.pdbx_description
1 polymer ?
#
loop_
_entity_poly.entity_id
_entity_poly.type
_entity_poly.pdbx_seq_one_letter_code
_entity_poly.pdbx_strand_id
1 'polypeptide(L)'
;MESIISTLVNRFDRGTLTRRELIQGLTMLAAGGAARAAAAQDAAMKTVKIDHISIQVRDLPRSIRFYQTLFGLHQVSEDKPNEIVRLGATDKTLVSLHHKAPMGIVDHFAIAVEGFNRDAVTQKLKQREINPEQDIDAGFHVKDPEGIRVQIVGA
;
A
#
# COMPACT_ATOMS: atom_id res chain seq x y z
N MET A 1 -26.52 -6.63 6.48
CA MET A 1 -27.34 -5.39 6.37
C MET A 1 -28.77 -5.72 5.96
N GLU A 2 -28.96 -6.63 5.00
CA GLU A 2 -30.29 -7.14 4.59
C GLU A 2 -31.15 -7.68 5.75
N SER A 3 -30.56 -8.38 6.72
CA SER A 3 -31.31 -8.92 7.88
C SER A 3 -31.92 -7.84 8.77
N ILE A 4 -31.26 -6.69 8.92
CA ILE A 4 -31.71 -5.59 9.76
C ILE A 4 -32.82 -4.81 9.05
N ILE A 5 -32.66 -4.54 7.75
CA ILE A 5 -33.69 -3.89 6.92
C ILE A 5 -34.95 -4.76 6.89
N SER A 6 -34.80 -6.06 6.65
CA SER A 6 -35.92 -7.01 6.67
C SER A 6 -36.64 -7.04 8.02
N THR A 7 -35.91 -6.90 9.14
CA THR A 7 -36.51 -6.83 10.47
C THR A 7 -37.33 -5.56 10.67
N LEU A 8 -36.82 -4.40 10.21
CA LEU A 8 -37.52 -3.12 10.32
C LEU A 8 -38.80 -3.10 9.48
N VAL A 9 -38.74 -3.61 8.24
CA VAL A 9 -39.91 -3.71 7.35
C VAL A 9 -40.95 -4.68 7.92
N ASN A 10 -40.55 -5.89 8.35
CA ASN A 10 -41.49 -6.85 8.95
C ASN A 10 -42.20 -6.32 10.20
N ARG A 11 -41.51 -5.50 11.01
CA ARG A 11 -42.12 -4.88 12.19
C ARG A 11 -43.10 -3.75 11.82
N PHE A 12 -42.82 -3.02 10.76
CA PHE A 12 -43.74 -2.03 10.20
C PHE A 12 -44.99 -2.71 9.60
N ASP A 13 -44.82 -3.77 8.81
CA ASP A 13 -45.92 -4.51 8.20
C ASP A 13 -46.86 -5.15 9.24
N ARG A 14 -46.31 -5.55 10.40
CA ARG A 14 -47.08 -6.06 11.55
C ARG A 14 -47.71 -4.95 12.40
N GLY A 15 -47.54 -3.68 12.05
CA GLY A 15 -48.05 -2.52 12.81
C GLY A 15 -47.33 -2.26 14.14
N THR A 16 -46.21 -2.93 14.39
CA THR A 16 -45.39 -2.79 15.62
C THR A 16 -44.33 -1.68 15.54
N LEU A 17 -44.26 -1.00 14.40
CA LEU A 17 -43.50 0.23 14.16
C LEU A 17 -44.39 1.19 13.37
N THR A 18 -44.30 2.47 13.69
CA THR A 18 -44.92 3.54 12.90
C THR A 18 -44.08 3.86 11.68
N ARG A 19 -44.68 4.50 10.67
CA ARG A 19 -43.96 5.00 9.49
C ARG A 19 -42.79 5.92 9.87
N ARG A 20 -42.96 6.75 10.92
CA ARG A 20 -41.92 7.67 11.41
C ARG A 20 -40.73 6.91 11.97
N GLU A 21 -40.97 5.90 12.79
CA GLU A 21 -39.90 5.09 13.38
C GLU A 21 -39.17 4.24 12.33
N LEU A 22 -39.89 3.73 11.32
CA LEU A 22 -39.28 3.06 10.18
C LEU A 22 -38.34 4.00 9.41
N ILE A 23 -38.79 5.21 9.06
CA ILE A 23 -37.97 6.20 8.36
C ILE A 23 -36.74 6.56 9.20
N GLN A 24 -36.90 6.79 10.50
CA GLN A 24 -35.80 7.08 11.42
C GLN A 24 -34.79 5.93 11.48
N GLY A 25 -35.26 4.68 11.61
CA GLY A 25 -34.41 3.49 11.63
C GLY A 25 -33.59 3.33 10.35
N LEU A 26 -34.23 3.49 9.18
CA LEU A 26 -33.55 3.41 7.89
C LEU A 26 -32.54 4.56 7.69
N THR A 27 -32.90 5.77 8.12
CA THR A 27 -32.02 6.94 8.04
C THR A 27 -30.79 6.77 8.91
N MET A 28 -30.94 6.26 10.14
CA MET A 28 -29.82 5.92 11.01
C MET A 28 -28.94 4.81 10.43
N LEU A 29 -29.53 3.81 9.78
CA LEU A 29 -28.77 2.75 9.10
C LEU A 29 -27.92 3.31 7.95
N ALA A 30 -28.50 4.20 7.13
CA ALA A 30 -27.81 4.86 6.02
C ALA A 30 -26.70 5.78 6.53
N ALA A 31 -26.96 6.58 7.57
CA ALA A 31 -25.96 7.45 8.20
C ALA A 31 -24.80 6.64 8.80
N GLY A 32 -25.08 5.51 9.44
CA GLY A 32 -24.06 4.59 9.97
C GLY A 32 -23.21 3.94 8.87
N GLY A 33 -23.79 3.68 7.69
CA GLY A 33 -23.05 3.21 6.51
C GLY A 33 -22.13 4.29 5.94
N ALA A 34 -22.63 5.52 5.79
CA ALA A 34 -21.85 6.66 5.30
C ALA A 34 -20.69 7.02 6.24
N ALA A 35 -20.91 7.00 7.55
CA ALA A 35 -19.88 7.24 8.55
C ALA A 35 -18.77 6.16 8.50
N ARG A 36 -19.14 4.88 8.30
CA ARG A 36 -18.15 3.80 8.12
C ARG A 36 -17.35 3.96 6.83
N ALA A 37 -17.98 4.35 5.73
CA ALA A 37 -17.29 4.59 4.46
C ALA A 37 -16.32 5.79 4.55
N ALA A 38 -16.74 6.88 5.19
CA ALA A 38 -15.88 8.04 5.43
C ALA A 38 -14.68 7.71 6.33
N ALA A 39 -14.90 6.95 7.41
CA ALA A 39 -13.82 6.47 8.27
C ALA A 39 -12.84 5.53 7.54
N ALA A 40 -13.34 4.71 6.61
CA ALA A 40 -12.49 3.84 5.78
C ALA A 40 -11.63 4.63 4.77
N GLN A 41 -12.15 5.74 4.23
CA GLN A 41 -11.40 6.63 3.34
C GLN A 41 -10.31 7.41 4.10
N ASP A 42 -10.59 7.89 5.31
CA ASP A 42 -9.61 8.59 6.16
C ASP A 42 -8.49 7.63 6.67
N ALA A 43 -8.80 6.34 6.72
CA ALA A 43 -7.83 5.31 7.05
C ALA A 43 -6.82 5.03 5.92
N ALA A 44 -7.15 5.28 4.64
CA ALA A 44 -6.25 5.03 3.52
C ALA A 44 -5.01 5.94 3.57
N MET A 45 -3.86 5.42 3.11
CA MET A 45 -2.68 6.27 2.88
C MET A 45 -2.87 6.98 1.55
N LYS A 46 -2.56 8.28 1.50
CA LYS A 46 -2.59 9.03 0.24
C LYS A 46 -1.37 8.64 -0.59
N THR A 47 -1.56 7.71 -1.50
CA THR A 47 -0.52 7.23 -2.42
C THR A 47 -0.36 8.21 -3.58
N VAL A 48 0.88 8.44 -4.02
CA VAL A 48 1.18 9.43 -5.07
C VAL A 48 1.60 8.75 -6.37
N LYS A 49 2.46 7.73 -6.29
CA LYS A 49 3.05 7.05 -7.45
C LYS A 49 3.77 5.75 -7.03
N ILE A 50 4.10 4.92 -8.02
CA ILE A 50 5.21 3.96 -7.87
C ILE A 50 6.50 4.77 -7.73
N ASP A 51 7.29 4.45 -6.71
CA ASP A 51 8.59 5.08 -6.48
C ASP A 51 9.68 4.35 -7.26
N HIS A 52 9.90 3.07 -6.96
CA HIS A 52 10.86 2.23 -7.67
C HIS A 52 10.47 0.74 -7.64
N ILE A 53 11.14 -0.06 -8.46
CA ILE A 53 11.06 -1.53 -8.43
C ILE A 53 12.45 -2.07 -8.08
N SER A 54 12.53 -3.00 -7.13
CA SER A 54 13.76 -3.69 -6.76
C SER A 54 13.80 -5.09 -7.36
N ILE A 55 14.92 -5.44 -7.99
CA ILE A 55 15.13 -6.76 -8.58
C ILE A 55 16.43 -7.38 -8.05
N GLN A 56 16.36 -8.67 -7.77
CA GLN A 56 17.54 -9.46 -7.41
C GLN A 56 18.25 -9.95 -8.68
N VAL A 57 19.51 -9.57 -8.85
CA VAL A 57 20.28 -9.81 -10.08
C VAL A 57 21.55 -10.59 -9.82
N ARG A 58 21.88 -11.50 -10.75
CA ARG A 58 23.09 -12.34 -10.64
C ARG A 58 24.38 -11.57 -10.92
N ASP A 59 24.32 -10.59 -11.82
CA ASP A 59 25.48 -9.86 -12.31
C ASP A 59 25.10 -8.38 -12.37
N LEU A 60 25.55 -7.62 -11.36
CA LEU A 60 25.31 -6.19 -11.25
C LEU A 60 25.87 -5.44 -12.46
N PRO A 61 27.17 -5.54 -12.82
CA PRO A 61 27.72 -4.84 -13.98
C PRO A 61 26.94 -5.08 -15.28
N ARG A 62 26.53 -6.33 -15.54
CA ARG A 62 25.72 -6.66 -16.72
C ARG A 62 24.35 -6.00 -16.68
N SER A 63 23.68 -6.03 -15.53
CA SER A 63 22.34 -5.46 -15.37
C SER A 63 22.38 -3.93 -15.47
N ILE A 64 23.37 -3.29 -14.84
CA ILE A 64 23.60 -1.85 -14.93
C ILE A 64 23.77 -1.41 -16.38
N ARG A 65 24.66 -2.07 -17.13
CA ARG A 65 24.88 -1.76 -18.56
C ARG A 65 23.62 -1.90 -19.38
N PHE A 66 22.81 -2.94 -19.14
CA PHE A 66 21.54 -3.11 -19.86
C PHE A 66 20.63 -1.89 -19.69
N TYR A 67 20.40 -1.44 -18.46
CA TYR A 67 19.53 -0.28 -18.21
C TYR A 67 20.12 1.05 -18.70
N GLN A 68 21.43 1.22 -18.58
CA GLN A 68 22.13 2.40 -19.10
C GLN A 68 22.07 2.47 -20.63
N THR A 69 22.38 1.38 -21.32
CA THR A 69 22.46 1.37 -22.80
C THR A 69 21.08 1.41 -23.44
N LEU A 70 20.12 0.63 -22.95
CA LEU A 70 18.81 0.51 -23.59
C LEU A 70 17.88 1.68 -23.25
N PHE A 71 17.92 2.16 -21.99
CA PHE A 71 16.97 3.15 -21.49
C PHE A 71 17.60 4.48 -21.08
N GLY A 72 18.94 4.60 -21.16
CA GLY A 72 19.63 5.84 -20.78
C GLY A 72 19.59 6.14 -19.28
N LEU A 73 19.27 5.15 -18.43
CA LEU A 73 19.29 5.37 -16.98
C LEU A 73 20.72 5.63 -16.52
N HIS A 74 20.90 6.37 -15.44
CA HIS A 74 22.19 6.57 -14.79
C HIS A 74 22.13 6.15 -13.33
N GLN A 75 23.30 5.96 -12.73
CA GLN A 75 23.40 5.62 -11.31
C GLN A 75 23.02 6.82 -10.45
N VAL A 76 21.99 6.63 -9.63
CA VAL A 76 21.49 7.62 -8.67
C VAL A 76 22.24 7.47 -7.35
N SER A 77 22.38 6.24 -6.87
CA SER A 77 23.11 5.93 -5.63
C SER A 77 23.54 4.46 -5.60
N GLU A 78 24.39 4.14 -4.63
CA GLU A 78 24.91 2.78 -4.41
C GLU A 78 25.09 2.53 -2.92
N ASP A 79 24.73 1.33 -2.49
CA ASP A 79 25.05 0.77 -1.19
C ASP A 79 26.02 -0.40 -1.42
N LYS A 80 27.32 -0.11 -1.29
CA LYS A 80 28.40 -1.06 -1.56
C LYS A 80 28.39 -2.26 -0.61
N PRO A 81 28.25 -2.07 0.73
CA PRO A 81 28.17 -3.20 1.66
C PRO A 81 27.08 -4.22 1.34
N ASN A 82 25.94 -3.76 0.82
CA ASN A 82 24.80 -4.63 0.48
C ASN A 82 24.74 -5.00 -1.01
N GLU A 83 25.72 -4.58 -1.82
CA GLU A 83 25.73 -4.80 -3.28
C GLU A 83 24.42 -4.35 -3.96
N ILE A 84 24.02 -3.09 -3.69
CA ILE A 84 22.82 -2.48 -4.29
C ILE A 84 23.22 -1.27 -5.13
N VAL A 85 22.76 -1.23 -6.38
CA VAL A 85 22.89 -0.06 -7.27
C VAL A 85 21.51 0.42 -7.69
N ARG A 86 21.25 1.72 -7.50
CA ARG A 86 19.98 2.36 -7.82
C ARG A 86 20.13 3.20 -9.09
N LEU A 87 19.26 2.97 -10.08
CA LEU A 87 19.30 3.62 -11.38
C LEU A 87 18.02 4.43 -11.63
N GLY A 88 18.17 5.55 -12.34
CA GLY A 88 17.09 6.49 -12.63
C GLY A 88 17.31 7.29 -13.90
N ALA A 89 16.24 7.89 -14.43
CA ALA A 89 16.32 8.83 -15.55
C ALA A 89 16.68 10.25 -15.07
N THR A 90 16.41 10.54 -13.80
CA THR A 90 16.83 11.75 -13.07
C THR A 90 17.52 11.31 -11.78
N ASP A 91 17.69 12.24 -10.83
CA ASP A 91 18.04 11.98 -9.43
C ASP A 91 17.06 11.08 -8.64
N LYS A 92 15.96 10.64 -9.26
CA LYS A 92 15.00 9.71 -8.67
C LYS A 92 15.22 8.28 -9.17
N THR A 93 15.33 7.36 -8.23
CA THR A 93 15.46 5.92 -8.52
C THR A 93 14.20 5.42 -9.20
N LEU A 94 14.36 4.61 -10.26
CA LEU A 94 13.28 3.87 -10.92
C LEU A 94 13.46 2.36 -10.75
N VAL A 95 14.71 1.87 -10.83
CA VAL A 95 15.06 0.47 -10.61
C VAL A 95 16.21 0.35 -9.61
N SER A 96 16.03 -0.51 -8.61
CA SER A 96 17.09 -0.93 -7.69
C SER A 96 17.56 -2.33 -8.08
N LEU A 97 18.86 -2.50 -8.24
CA LEU A 97 19.51 -3.76 -8.61
C LEU A 97 20.25 -4.27 -7.39
N HIS A 98 19.88 -5.44 -6.89
CA HIS A 98 20.47 -6.04 -5.69
C HIS A 98 21.14 -7.37 -6.03
N HIS A 99 22.44 -7.50 -5.79
CA HIS A 99 23.11 -8.79 -5.95
C HIS A 99 22.83 -9.71 -4.77
N LYS A 100 21.70 -10.42 -4.83
CA LYS A 100 21.25 -11.30 -3.74
C LYS A 100 20.47 -12.47 -4.30
N ALA A 101 20.63 -13.65 -3.67
CA ALA A 101 19.85 -14.83 -4.03
C ALA A 101 18.49 -14.84 -3.30
N PRO A 102 17.42 -15.36 -3.92
CA PRO A 102 17.37 -15.93 -5.27
C PRO A 102 17.37 -14.87 -6.39
N MET A 103 18.06 -15.16 -7.49
CA MET A 103 18.19 -14.24 -8.64
C MET A 103 16.98 -14.30 -9.58
N GLY A 104 16.71 -13.20 -10.29
CA GLY A 104 15.68 -13.14 -11.32
C GLY A 104 14.27 -12.93 -10.79
N ILE A 105 14.15 -12.40 -9.57
CA ILE A 105 12.87 -12.06 -8.96
C ILE A 105 12.73 -10.54 -8.83
N VAL A 106 11.48 -10.09 -8.93
CA VAL A 106 11.10 -8.79 -8.38
C VAL A 106 11.01 -8.95 -6.87
N ASP A 107 11.97 -8.34 -6.20
CA ASP A 107 12.14 -8.43 -4.75
C ASP A 107 11.03 -7.66 -4.04
N HIS A 108 10.77 -6.44 -4.51
CA HIS A 108 9.64 -5.62 -4.09
C HIS A 108 9.36 -4.51 -5.11
N PHE A 109 8.19 -3.90 -5.01
CA PHE A 109 7.92 -2.59 -5.59
C PHE A 109 7.56 -1.58 -4.50
N ALA A 110 7.98 -0.34 -4.67
CA ALA A 110 7.80 0.72 -3.69
C ALA A 110 6.67 1.67 -4.10
N ILE A 111 5.82 2.05 -3.13
CA ILE A 111 4.78 3.06 -3.30
C ILE A 111 5.15 4.29 -2.47
N ALA A 112 5.18 5.44 -3.13
CA ALA A 112 5.36 6.74 -2.51
C ALA A 112 4.07 7.21 -1.83
N VAL A 113 4.16 7.56 -0.55
CA VAL A 113 3.06 8.10 0.26
C VAL A 113 3.33 9.57 0.60
N GLU A 114 2.31 10.41 0.39
CA GLU A 114 2.37 11.83 0.72
C GLU A 114 2.34 12.04 2.24
N GLY A 115 3.17 12.95 2.75
CA GLY A 115 3.24 13.24 4.19
C GLY A 115 3.71 12.03 5.02
N PHE A 116 4.56 11.17 4.44
CA PHE A 116 5.06 9.97 5.10
C PHE A 116 5.63 10.28 6.48
N ASN A 117 5.04 9.63 7.49
CA ASN A 117 5.52 9.63 8.85
C ASN A 117 5.59 8.17 9.33
N ARG A 118 6.78 7.75 9.73
CA ARG A 118 7.08 6.36 10.09
C ARG A 118 6.13 5.81 11.17
N ASP A 119 5.90 6.58 12.22
CA ASP A 119 5.10 6.15 13.37
C ASP A 119 3.61 6.11 13.02
N ALA A 120 3.11 7.14 12.33
CA ALA A 120 1.72 7.19 11.88
C ALA A 120 1.39 6.06 10.88
N VAL A 121 2.31 5.77 9.95
CA VAL A 121 2.20 4.64 9.02
C VAL A 121 2.17 3.32 9.78
N THR A 122 3.08 3.13 10.73
CA THR A 122 3.12 1.92 11.58
C THR A 122 1.81 1.73 12.35
N GLN A 123 1.26 2.81 12.92
CA GLN A 123 0.00 2.76 13.65
C GLN A 123 -1.18 2.39 12.74
N LYS A 124 -1.26 2.99 11.54
CA LYS A 124 -2.28 2.64 10.53
C LYS A 124 -2.19 1.18 10.09
N LEU A 125 -0.98 0.64 9.93
CA LEU A 125 -0.78 -0.78 9.60
C LEU A 125 -1.25 -1.70 10.72
N LYS A 126 -0.89 -1.40 11.98
CA LYS A 126 -1.35 -2.17 13.15
C LYS A 126 -2.88 -2.19 13.31
N GLN A 127 -3.54 -1.06 13.06
CA GLN A 127 -5.02 -0.98 13.09
C GLN A 127 -5.69 -1.92 12.07
N ARG A 128 -4.95 -2.35 11.05
CA ARG A 128 -5.40 -3.25 9.99
C ARG A 128 -4.86 -4.67 10.15
N GLU A 129 -4.23 -4.97 11.29
CA GLU A 129 -3.61 -6.26 11.57
C GLU A 129 -2.50 -6.63 10.56
N ILE A 130 -1.91 -5.61 9.92
CA ILE A 130 -0.77 -5.78 9.02
C ILE A 130 0.50 -5.52 9.84
N ASN A 131 1.33 -6.55 9.96
CA ASN A 131 2.62 -6.45 10.64
C ASN A 131 3.71 -6.08 9.62
N PRO A 132 4.30 -4.87 9.66
CA PRO A 132 5.38 -4.51 8.78
C PRO A 132 6.65 -5.29 9.13
N GLU A 133 7.32 -5.82 8.11
CA GLU A 133 8.68 -6.34 8.23
C GLU A 133 9.63 -5.13 8.34
N GLN A 134 10.45 -5.10 9.40
CA GLN A 134 11.53 -4.12 9.51
C GLN A 134 12.68 -4.60 8.63
N ASP A 135 13.03 -3.81 7.62
CA ASP A 135 14.15 -4.11 6.74
C ASP A 135 15.21 -3.00 6.83
N ILE A 136 16.39 -3.29 6.30
CA ILE A 136 17.61 -2.48 6.36
C ILE A 136 17.51 -1.17 5.56
N ASP A 137 16.53 -1.08 4.64
CA ASP A 137 16.25 0.12 3.84
C ASP A 137 15.28 1.07 4.57
N ALA A 138 15.36 2.37 4.27
CA ALA A 138 14.67 3.48 4.94
C ALA A 138 13.11 3.48 4.90
N GLY A 139 12.47 2.36 4.57
CA GLY A 139 11.02 2.17 4.49
C GLY A 139 10.51 0.96 5.29
N PHE A 140 9.22 0.64 5.15
CA PHE A 140 8.63 -0.58 5.68
C PHE A 140 8.20 -1.50 4.56
N HIS A 141 8.31 -2.80 4.79
CA HIS A 141 7.75 -3.80 3.87
C HIS A 141 6.48 -4.41 4.45
N VAL A 142 5.48 -4.56 3.60
CA VAL A 142 4.28 -5.35 3.86
C VAL A 142 4.09 -6.36 2.75
N LYS A 143 3.29 -7.40 2.99
CA LYS A 143 2.83 -8.30 1.92
C LYS A 143 1.44 -7.89 1.49
N ASP A 144 1.22 -7.83 0.18
CA ASP A 144 -0.12 -7.74 -0.37
C ASP A 144 -0.87 -9.07 -0.20
N PRO A 145 -2.17 -9.15 -0.57
CA PRO A 145 -2.94 -10.38 -0.46
C PRO A 145 -2.38 -11.58 -1.23
N GLU A 146 -1.55 -11.35 -2.26
CA GLU A 146 -0.90 -12.39 -3.07
C GLU A 146 0.50 -12.75 -2.53
N GLY A 147 0.93 -12.12 -1.43
CA GLY A 147 2.23 -12.35 -0.80
C GLY A 147 3.38 -11.56 -1.42
N ILE A 148 3.10 -10.64 -2.36
CA ILE A 148 4.11 -9.79 -2.99
C ILE A 148 4.54 -8.72 -2.00
N ARG A 149 5.84 -8.47 -1.92
CA ARG A 149 6.38 -7.46 -1.00
C ARG A 149 6.20 -6.06 -1.59
N VAL A 150 5.58 -5.19 -0.80
CA VAL A 150 5.37 -3.78 -1.10
C VAL A 150 6.15 -2.96 -0.11
N GLN A 151 7.05 -2.11 -0.61
CA GLN A 151 7.73 -1.14 0.22
C GLN A 151 6.93 0.16 0.28
N ILE A 152 6.80 0.75 1.47
CA ILE A 152 6.17 2.06 1.66
C ILE A 152 7.27 3.08 1.95
N VAL A 153 7.34 4.12 1.11
CA VAL A 153 8.36 5.18 1.18
C VAL A 153 7.71 6.57 1.13
N GLY A 154 8.46 7.60 1.50
CA GLY A 154 8.04 9.00 1.32
C GLY A 154 8.17 9.46 -0.12
N ALA A 155 7.23 10.31 -0.57
CA ALA A 155 7.21 10.89 -1.92
C ALA A 155 8.28 11.98 -2.16
#